data_AF-A0A5E6SB49-F1
#
_entry.id   AF-A0A5E6SB49-F1
#
_cell.length_a   1.000
_cell.length_b   1.000
_cell.length_c   1.000
_cell.angle_alpha   90.00
_cell.angle_beta   90.00
_cell.angle_gamma   90.00
#
_symmetry.space_group_name_H-M   'P 1'
#
loop_
_entity.id
_entity.type
_entity.pdbx_description
1 polymer ?
#
loop_
_entity_poly.entity_id
_entity_poly.type
_entity_poly.pdbx_seq_one_letter_code
_entity_poly.pdbx_strand_id
1 'polypeptide(L)'
;MAVGWRQAWILGLLAVNSPAWAANKVNLDYHVRLLPQSDQAEVRLTLAQGSAVRSLDFDLGDGSHYSDFKADGQWQLTPGKAARGVWRPAADKASLTYRVSISHGRKSGSFDTRMTPGWALMRGDNLVPAARLDQQDGIELVSRLEFELPGGWKSVETAWPRIGPNKFRIDNPSRLFDRPTGWMLAGELGSRRTRLGETEVTVASPLGQGMRRMDVLTLLTFVWPQVQALYPRHPGKLLIVGANDPMWRGSQSAHESIYLNSRLPLVSESGTSALVRELAQMFGRINGTQRSNWISEGFAEYYAIELVRRAGGMSDERYESLHGKLVSISQKVTTLRGERINPAQVARAVVLLQELDREIRLKTHNKRSLDDVLRGAMREGDIDTKAFVQLSESVIGGSSKVLSTELIQ
;
A
#
# COMPACT_ATOMS: atom_id res chain seq x y z
N MET A 1 37.83 70.30 3.13
CA MET A 1 38.09 69.80 1.77
C MET A 1 38.81 68.46 1.86
N ALA A 2 38.36 67.51 1.04
CA ALA A 2 39.04 66.28 0.60
C ALA A 2 39.30 65.10 1.57
N VAL A 3 38.48 64.05 1.38
CA VAL A 3 38.80 62.64 1.06
C VAL A 3 39.82 61.86 1.92
N GLY A 4 39.41 60.67 2.39
CA GLY A 4 40.34 59.59 2.73
C GLY A 4 39.72 58.36 3.40
N TRP A 5 39.22 57.42 2.60
CA TRP A 5 38.77 56.07 3.00
C TRP A 5 39.81 55.25 3.79
N ARG A 6 39.35 54.37 4.69
CA ARG A 6 39.42 52.90 4.52
C ARG A 6 38.68 52.14 5.64
N GLN A 7 37.64 51.43 5.23
CA GLN A 7 36.97 50.38 5.97
C GLN A 7 37.82 49.10 5.94
N ALA A 8 37.85 48.35 7.04
CA ALA A 8 38.28 46.95 7.04
C ALA A 8 37.18 46.11 7.73
N TRP A 9 36.31 45.53 6.91
CA TRP A 9 35.38 44.48 7.28
C TRP A 9 36.13 43.15 7.22
N ILE A 10 36.21 42.42 8.33
CA ILE A 10 36.61 41.01 8.34
C ILE A 10 35.33 40.18 8.49
N LEU A 11 34.79 39.75 7.36
CA LEU A 11 33.78 38.69 7.28
C LEU A 11 34.50 37.35 7.19
N GLY A 12 34.53 36.61 8.29
CA GLY A 12 34.96 35.21 8.32
C GLY A 12 33.89 34.32 7.71
N LEU A 13 34.09 33.91 6.47
CA LEU A 13 33.31 32.85 5.81
C LEU A 13 33.70 31.49 6.40
N LEU A 14 32.88 31.00 7.34
CA LEU A 14 32.83 29.58 7.70
C LEU A 14 32.17 28.82 6.54
N ALA A 15 32.99 28.37 5.59
CA ALA A 15 32.60 27.36 4.62
C ALA A 15 32.41 26.03 5.36
N VAL A 16 31.18 25.72 5.75
CA VAL A 16 30.77 24.36 6.12
C VAL A 16 30.83 23.53 4.85
N ASN A 17 32.00 22.97 4.55
CA ASN A 17 32.16 21.87 3.62
C ASN A 17 31.52 20.64 4.26
N SER A 18 30.19 20.52 4.18
CA SER A 18 29.56 19.21 4.28
C SER A 18 30.07 18.41 3.08
N PRO A 19 30.80 17.29 3.25
CA PRO A 19 31.06 16.41 2.14
C PRO A 19 29.69 15.81 1.77
N ALA A 20 29.06 16.40 0.75
CA ALA A 20 28.03 15.70 0.01
C ALA A 20 28.76 14.52 -0.65
N TRP A 21 28.76 13.37 0.02
CA TRP A 21 29.05 12.10 -0.63
C TRP A 21 27.98 11.97 -1.71
N ALA A 22 28.32 12.37 -2.93
CA ALA A 22 27.46 12.19 -4.08
C ALA A 22 27.28 10.68 -4.23
N ALA A 23 26.09 10.17 -3.93
CA ALA A 23 25.81 8.76 -4.07
C ALA A 23 26.06 8.38 -5.53
N ASN A 24 26.84 7.32 -5.73
CA ASN A 24 27.10 6.78 -7.05
C ASN A 24 25.81 6.08 -7.51
N LYS A 25 25.13 6.70 -8.46
CA LYS A 25 23.84 6.22 -8.96
C LYS A 25 24.04 5.09 -9.95
N VAL A 26 23.43 3.94 -9.67
CA VAL A 26 23.47 2.76 -10.55
C VAL A 26 22.05 2.41 -10.96
N ASN A 27 21.81 2.28 -12.26
CA ASN A 27 20.49 1.93 -12.76
C ASN A 27 20.16 0.46 -12.45
N LEU A 28 18.94 0.25 -11.95
CA LEU A 28 18.30 -1.06 -11.79
C LEU A 28 17.02 -1.07 -12.63
N ASP A 29 17.08 -1.65 -13.82
CA ASP A 29 15.94 -1.66 -14.73
C ASP A 29 15.23 -3.02 -14.68
N TYR A 30 13.92 -3.00 -14.45
CA TYR A 30 13.01 -4.13 -14.50
C TYR A 30 12.28 -4.15 -15.84
N HIS A 31 12.45 -5.23 -16.59
CA HIS A 31 11.72 -5.46 -17.83
C HIS A 31 10.75 -6.64 -17.65
N VAL A 32 9.46 -6.41 -17.89
CA VAL A 32 8.41 -7.42 -17.73
C VAL A 32 7.74 -7.66 -19.06
N ARG A 33 7.86 -8.88 -19.58
CA ARG A 33 7.18 -9.34 -20.78
C ARG A 33 6.04 -10.27 -20.41
N LEU A 34 4.81 -9.91 -20.77
CA LEU A 34 3.63 -10.72 -20.46
C LEU A 34 3.41 -11.80 -21.54
N LEU A 35 3.15 -13.03 -21.11
CA LEU A 35 3.04 -14.21 -21.97
C LEU A 35 1.67 -14.88 -21.78
N PRO A 36 0.58 -14.34 -22.37
CA PRO A 36 -0.78 -14.82 -22.15
C PRO A 36 -1.00 -16.29 -22.55
N GLN A 37 -0.21 -16.81 -23.50
CA GLN A 37 -0.32 -18.20 -23.95
C GLN A 37 0.13 -19.22 -22.89
N SER A 38 1.05 -18.83 -22.00
CA SER A 38 1.58 -19.70 -20.94
C SER A 38 1.17 -19.28 -19.54
N ASP A 39 0.30 -18.26 -19.40
CA ASP A 39 -0.10 -17.69 -18.11
C ASP A 39 1.08 -17.25 -17.22
N GLN A 40 2.13 -16.71 -17.87
CA GLN A 40 3.37 -16.29 -17.20
C GLN A 40 3.81 -14.89 -17.61
N ALA A 41 4.67 -14.28 -16.80
CA ALA A 41 5.52 -13.18 -17.24
C ALA A 41 6.97 -13.62 -17.21
N GLU A 42 7.74 -13.19 -18.21
CA GLU A 42 9.20 -13.20 -18.14
C GLU A 42 9.64 -11.87 -17.53
N VAL A 43 10.41 -11.94 -16.45
CA VAL A 43 10.91 -10.79 -15.72
C VAL A 43 12.42 -10.78 -15.82
N ARG A 44 12.99 -9.65 -16.20
CA ARG A 44 14.43 -9.40 -16.24
C ARG A 44 14.79 -8.21 -15.37
N LEU A 45 15.70 -8.44 -14.42
CA LEU A 45 16.35 -7.41 -13.62
C LEU A 45 17.70 -7.13 -14.28
N THR A 46 18.03 -5.86 -14.52
CA THR A 46 19.31 -5.46 -15.12
C THR A 46 19.98 -4.42 -14.24
N LEU A 47 21.16 -4.74 -13.74
CA LEU A 47 22.05 -3.78 -13.10
C LEU A 47 22.99 -3.21 -14.16
N ALA A 48 23.04 -1.89 -14.29
CA ALA A 48 23.96 -1.23 -15.21
C ALA A 48 25.44 -1.46 -14.82
N GLN A 49 25.69 -1.67 -13.53
CA GLN A 49 26.99 -2.02 -12.98
C GLN A 49 26.77 -3.05 -11.86
N GLY A 50 27.02 -4.33 -12.13
CA GLY A 50 26.74 -5.42 -11.19
C GLY A 50 27.67 -5.42 -9.98
N SER A 51 28.91 -4.89 -10.08
CA SER A 51 29.84 -4.75 -8.97
C SER A 51 29.32 -3.85 -7.82
N ALA A 52 28.30 -3.04 -8.09
CA ALA A 52 27.64 -2.21 -7.10
C ALA A 52 26.80 -3.01 -6.09
N VAL A 53 26.39 -4.23 -6.46
CA VAL A 53 25.57 -5.13 -5.65
C VAL A 53 26.35 -6.42 -5.38
N ARG A 54 26.65 -6.70 -4.11
CA ARG A 54 27.35 -7.93 -3.71
C ARG A 54 26.41 -9.13 -3.76
N SER A 55 25.17 -8.95 -3.31
CA SER A 55 24.13 -9.97 -3.44
C SER A 55 22.71 -9.42 -3.31
N LEU A 56 21.78 -10.14 -3.94
CA LEU A 56 20.33 -10.03 -3.73
C LEU A 56 19.80 -11.40 -3.31
N ASP A 57 19.29 -11.51 -2.10
CA ASP A 57 18.70 -12.72 -1.55
C ASP A 57 17.16 -12.59 -1.55
N PHE A 58 16.54 -13.15 -2.58
CA PHE A 58 15.11 -13.10 -2.85
C PHE A 58 14.33 -14.09 -1.99
N ASP A 59 13.23 -13.63 -1.42
CA ASP A 59 12.19 -14.45 -0.81
C ASP A 59 11.21 -14.92 -1.89
N LEU A 60 11.28 -16.21 -2.24
CA LEU A 60 10.46 -16.81 -3.30
C LEU A 60 9.19 -17.47 -2.76
N GLY A 61 8.86 -17.30 -1.47
CA GLY A 61 7.70 -17.95 -0.86
C GLY A 61 7.87 -19.47 -0.86
N ASP A 62 6.91 -20.22 -1.40
CA ASP A 62 7.05 -21.68 -1.58
C ASP A 62 7.83 -22.07 -2.85
N GLY A 63 8.28 -21.09 -3.64
CA GLY A 63 9.04 -21.27 -4.88
C GLY A 63 8.22 -21.76 -6.07
N SER A 64 6.96 -22.16 -5.89
CA SER A 64 6.16 -22.83 -6.92
C SER A 64 5.78 -21.93 -8.09
N HIS A 65 5.79 -20.61 -7.88
CA HIS A 65 5.41 -19.63 -8.88
C HIS A 65 6.55 -19.20 -9.81
N TYR A 66 7.80 -19.54 -9.48
CA TYR A 66 8.98 -19.05 -10.19
C TYR A 66 9.74 -20.19 -10.88
N SER A 67 10.24 -19.92 -12.09
CA SER A 67 10.91 -20.92 -12.92
C SER A 67 11.92 -20.27 -13.88
N ASP A 68 12.69 -21.10 -14.60
CA ASP A 68 13.54 -20.68 -15.71
C ASP A 68 14.57 -19.58 -15.37
N PHE A 69 15.16 -19.64 -14.17
CA PHE A 69 16.19 -18.70 -13.74
C PHE A 69 17.45 -18.77 -14.63
N LYS A 70 17.88 -17.61 -15.11
CA LYS A 70 19.11 -17.38 -15.87
C LYS A 70 19.79 -16.14 -15.32
N ALA A 71 21.05 -16.23 -14.96
CA ALA A 71 21.77 -15.16 -14.30
C ALA A 71 23.14 -14.92 -14.91
N ASP A 72 23.50 -13.66 -15.09
CA ASP A 72 24.89 -13.25 -15.22
C ASP A 72 25.51 -13.23 -13.81
N GLY A 73 26.59 -13.97 -13.60
CA GLY A 73 27.16 -14.22 -12.28
C GLY A 73 26.67 -15.54 -11.67
N GLN A 74 26.51 -15.58 -10.35
CA GLN A 74 26.10 -16.80 -9.64
C GLN A 74 24.64 -16.73 -9.18
N TRP A 75 23.90 -17.80 -9.44
CA TRP A 75 22.55 -18.02 -8.89
C TRP A 75 22.53 -19.27 -8.02
N GLN A 76 22.00 -19.14 -6.80
CA GLN A 76 21.87 -20.25 -5.85
C GLN A 76 20.43 -20.32 -5.34
N LEU A 77 19.71 -21.38 -5.70
CA LEU A 77 18.36 -21.64 -5.24
C LEU A 77 18.38 -22.61 -4.05
N THR A 78 17.79 -22.19 -2.93
CA THR A 78 17.53 -23.05 -1.77
C THR A 78 16.04 -23.36 -1.73
N PRO A 79 15.61 -24.59 -2.11
CA PRO A 79 14.20 -24.97 -2.09
C PRO A 79 13.72 -25.20 -0.66
N GLY A 80 12.40 -25.09 -0.44
CA GLY A 80 11.77 -25.38 0.84
C GLY A 80 10.41 -24.70 0.96
N LYS A 81 9.80 -24.79 2.16
CA LYS A 81 8.56 -24.07 2.47
C LYS A 81 8.71 -22.54 2.40
N ALA A 82 9.94 -22.06 2.57
CA ALA A 82 10.37 -20.69 2.38
C ALA A 82 11.60 -20.72 1.46
N ALA A 83 11.37 -20.89 0.17
CA ALA A 83 12.39 -20.95 -0.85
C ALA A 83 13.13 -19.60 -0.97
N ARG A 84 14.46 -19.67 -1.11
CA ARG A 84 15.34 -18.50 -1.22
C ARG A 84 16.18 -18.58 -2.47
N GLY A 85 16.32 -17.45 -3.16
CA GLY A 85 17.17 -17.35 -4.35
C GLY A 85 18.23 -16.27 -4.17
N VAL A 86 19.51 -16.66 -4.11
CA VAL A 86 20.62 -15.72 -3.95
C VAL A 86 21.28 -15.48 -5.30
N TRP A 87 21.20 -14.23 -5.77
CA TRP A 87 21.93 -13.76 -6.95
C TRP A 87 23.16 -12.96 -6.53
N ARG A 88 24.33 -13.34 -7.03
CA ARG A 88 25.58 -12.56 -6.99
C ARG A 88 25.92 -12.12 -8.41
N PRO A 89 25.64 -10.86 -8.78
CA PRO A 89 25.86 -10.37 -10.14
C PRO A 89 27.32 -10.47 -10.58
N ALA A 90 27.55 -10.60 -11.89
CA ALA A 90 28.87 -10.34 -12.47
C ALA A 90 29.28 -8.86 -12.26
N ALA A 91 30.57 -8.54 -12.37
CA ALA A 91 31.07 -7.19 -12.06
C ALA A 91 30.57 -6.09 -13.02
N ASP A 92 30.48 -6.41 -14.31
CA ASP A 92 29.99 -5.49 -15.33
C ASP A 92 28.46 -5.42 -15.33
N LYS A 93 27.86 -4.91 -16.41
CA LYS A 93 26.40 -4.99 -16.60
C LYS A 93 25.95 -6.45 -16.46
N ALA A 94 25.01 -6.69 -15.55
CA ALA A 94 24.58 -8.03 -15.19
C ALA A 94 23.06 -8.10 -15.11
N SER A 95 22.51 -9.25 -15.51
CA SER A 95 21.08 -9.49 -15.51
C SER A 95 20.67 -10.79 -14.83
N LEU A 96 19.47 -10.78 -14.25
CA LEU A 96 18.76 -11.95 -13.76
C LEU A 96 17.42 -12.04 -14.47
N THR A 97 17.16 -13.14 -15.18
CA THR A 97 15.89 -13.41 -15.86
C THR A 97 15.23 -14.63 -15.26
N TYR A 98 13.91 -14.60 -15.12
CA TYR A 98 13.09 -15.74 -14.69
C TYR A 98 11.67 -15.62 -15.21
N ARG A 99 10.91 -16.70 -15.09
CA ARG A 99 9.47 -16.70 -15.36
C ARG A 99 8.67 -16.79 -14.07
N VAL A 100 7.54 -16.11 -14.05
CA VAL A 100 6.59 -16.14 -12.93
C VAL A 100 5.18 -16.42 -13.44
N SER A 101 4.47 -17.33 -12.78
CA SER A 101 3.05 -17.55 -13.06
C SER A 101 2.22 -16.35 -12.61
N ILE A 102 1.25 -15.91 -13.43
CA ILE A 102 0.45 -14.73 -13.11
C ILE A 102 -0.87 -15.10 -12.43
N SER A 103 -1.58 -16.13 -12.88
CA SER A 103 -2.89 -16.44 -12.31
C SER A 103 -2.76 -17.21 -10.99
N HIS A 104 -3.15 -16.58 -9.89
CA HIS A 104 -3.17 -17.21 -8.57
C HIS A 104 -4.61 -17.51 -8.17
N GLY A 105 -4.95 -18.79 -8.14
CA GLY A 105 -6.27 -19.28 -7.75
C GLY A 105 -6.42 -19.45 -6.23
N ARG A 106 -7.64 -19.23 -5.73
CA ARG A 106 -8.07 -19.59 -4.39
C ARG A 106 -8.73 -20.97 -4.39
N LYS A 107 -8.84 -21.58 -3.21
CA LYS A 107 -9.56 -22.87 -3.03
C LYS A 107 -11.01 -22.84 -3.53
N SER A 108 -11.64 -21.66 -3.58
CA SER A 108 -12.98 -21.43 -4.10
C SER A 108 -13.09 -21.42 -5.63
N GLY A 109 -11.97 -21.53 -6.36
CA GLY A 109 -11.91 -21.40 -7.82
C GLY A 109 -11.87 -19.95 -8.34
N SER A 110 -11.90 -18.96 -7.44
CA SER A 110 -11.73 -17.54 -7.79
C SER A 110 -10.26 -17.14 -7.86
N PHE A 111 -9.94 -16.04 -8.52
CA PHE A 111 -8.55 -15.59 -8.73
C PHE A 111 -8.22 -14.31 -7.98
N ASP A 112 -7.03 -14.26 -7.36
CA ASP A 112 -6.46 -13.05 -6.76
C ASP A 112 -5.77 -12.18 -7.81
N THR A 113 -4.97 -12.83 -8.63
CA THR A 113 -4.34 -12.29 -9.83
C THR A 113 -4.71 -13.19 -10.99
N ARG A 114 -4.79 -12.64 -12.20
CA ARG A 114 -5.21 -13.39 -13.38
C ARG A 114 -4.62 -12.78 -14.63
N MET A 115 -4.15 -13.63 -15.54
CA MET A 115 -3.93 -13.27 -16.93
C MET A 115 -4.89 -14.02 -17.84
N THR A 116 -5.36 -13.32 -18.84
CA THR A 116 -6.23 -13.83 -19.91
C THR A 116 -5.59 -13.46 -21.25
N PRO A 117 -6.13 -13.92 -22.38
CA PRO A 117 -5.63 -13.49 -23.69
C PRO A 117 -5.65 -11.96 -23.90
N GLY A 118 -6.56 -11.23 -23.25
CA GLY A 118 -6.77 -9.79 -23.49
C GLY A 118 -6.34 -8.83 -22.39
N TRP A 119 -6.05 -9.35 -21.18
CA TRP A 119 -5.64 -8.52 -20.04
C TRP A 119 -4.98 -9.34 -18.93
N ALA A 120 -4.18 -8.66 -18.09
CA ALA A 120 -3.61 -9.18 -16.86
C ALA A 120 -3.86 -8.22 -15.70
N LEU A 121 -4.39 -8.75 -14.58
CA LEU A 121 -4.45 -8.09 -13.28
C LEU A 121 -3.47 -8.82 -12.36
N MET A 122 -2.46 -8.09 -11.89
CA MET A 122 -1.30 -8.67 -11.22
C MET A 122 -0.80 -7.79 -10.09
N ARG A 123 0.09 -8.34 -9.27
CA ARG A 123 0.80 -7.60 -8.22
C ARG A 123 2.26 -7.47 -8.60
N GLY A 124 2.80 -6.25 -8.50
CA GLY A 124 4.24 -6.01 -8.66
C GLY A 124 5.06 -6.88 -7.70
N ASP A 125 4.52 -7.11 -6.50
CA ASP A 125 5.17 -7.94 -5.48
C ASP A 125 5.42 -9.39 -5.91
N ASN A 126 4.60 -9.91 -6.81
CA ASN A 126 4.77 -11.25 -7.35
C ASN A 126 5.71 -11.23 -8.57
N LEU A 127 5.75 -10.13 -9.33
CA LEU A 127 6.69 -9.99 -10.44
C LEU A 127 8.13 -9.90 -9.95
N VAL A 128 8.37 -9.09 -8.91
CA VAL A 128 9.67 -8.93 -8.27
C VAL A 128 9.53 -9.16 -6.76
N PRO A 129 9.94 -10.34 -6.27
CA PRO A 129 9.85 -10.68 -4.86
C PRO A 129 10.67 -9.73 -3.98
N ALA A 130 10.33 -9.70 -2.70
CA ALA A 130 11.17 -9.02 -1.72
C ALA A 130 12.57 -9.66 -1.68
N ALA A 131 13.60 -8.84 -1.50
CA ALA A 131 14.97 -9.33 -1.40
C ALA A 131 15.73 -8.59 -0.30
N ARG A 132 16.67 -9.30 0.33
CA ARG A 132 17.71 -8.66 1.14
C ARG A 132 18.82 -8.22 0.21
N LEU A 133 19.06 -6.91 0.16
CA LEU A 133 20.12 -6.28 -0.61
C LEU A 133 21.40 -6.19 0.23
N ASP A 134 22.52 -6.62 -0.35
CA ASP A 134 23.87 -6.29 0.08
C ASP A 134 24.57 -5.56 -1.06
N GLN A 135 24.86 -4.27 -0.85
CA GLN A 135 25.44 -3.38 -1.86
C GLN A 135 26.72 -2.73 -1.35
N GLN A 136 27.48 -2.13 -2.26
CA GLN A 136 28.61 -1.29 -1.88
C GLN A 136 28.11 0.00 -1.20
N ASP A 137 28.92 0.53 -0.29
CA ASP A 137 28.60 1.76 0.42
C ASP A 137 28.56 2.95 -0.56
N GLY A 138 27.64 3.89 -0.31
CA GLY A 138 27.47 5.08 -1.15
C GLY A 138 26.82 4.84 -2.51
N ILE A 139 26.29 3.63 -2.78
CA ILE A 139 25.48 3.35 -3.98
C ILE A 139 24.02 3.75 -3.76
N GLU A 140 23.45 4.42 -4.74
CA GLU A 140 22.00 4.65 -4.85
C GLU A 140 21.48 3.92 -6.09
N LEU A 141 20.57 2.96 -5.90
CA LEU A 141 19.94 2.24 -7.01
C LEU A 141 18.79 3.08 -7.57
N VAL A 142 18.81 3.35 -8.88
CA VAL A 142 17.76 4.09 -9.57
C VAL A 142 16.89 3.11 -10.34
N SER A 143 15.70 2.84 -9.80
CA SER A 143 14.82 1.79 -10.30
C SER A 143 13.82 2.28 -11.36
N ARG A 144 13.68 1.51 -12.45
CA ARG A 144 12.67 1.75 -13.50
C ARG A 144 11.99 0.45 -13.89
N LEU A 145 10.69 0.52 -14.18
CA LEU A 145 9.89 -0.61 -14.65
C LEU A 145 9.42 -0.36 -16.07
N GLU A 146 9.60 -1.33 -16.94
CA GLU A 146 9.19 -1.30 -18.33
C GLU A 146 8.40 -2.57 -18.68
N PHE A 147 7.28 -2.40 -19.38
CA PHE A 147 6.45 -3.52 -19.84
C PHE A 147 6.52 -3.71 -21.35
N GLU A 148 6.80 -4.94 -21.76
CA GLU A 148 6.54 -5.44 -23.11
C GLU A 148 5.14 -6.07 -23.14
N LEU A 149 4.21 -5.39 -23.83
CA LEU A 149 2.81 -5.82 -23.91
C LEU A 149 2.59 -6.76 -25.10
N PRO A 150 1.72 -7.79 -24.96
CA PRO A 150 1.31 -8.64 -26.06
C PRO A 150 0.63 -7.84 -27.18
N GLY A 151 0.64 -8.39 -28.39
CA GLY A 151 -0.08 -7.82 -29.53
C GLY A 151 -1.56 -7.56 -29.21
N GLY A 152 -2.04 -6.36 -29.54
CA GLY A 152 -3.42 -5.93 -29.28
C GLY A 152 -3.66 -5.31 -27.89
N TRP A 153 -2.74 -5.47 -26.94
CA TRP A 153 -2.86 -4.81 -25.64
C TRP A 153 -2.43 -3.35 -25.76
N LYS A 154 -3.29 -2.43 -25.28
CA LYS A 154 -3.14 -0.99 -25.56
C LYS A 154 -2.45 -0.22 -24.43
N SER A 155 -2.51 -0.72 -23.20
CA SER A 155 -2.05 0.05 -22.04
C SER A 155 -1.74 -0.83 -20.84
N VAL A 156 -0.92 -0.28 -19.93
CA VAL A 156 -0.67 -0.79 -18.59
C VAL A 156 -0.81 0.35 -17.58
N GLU A 157 -1.48 0.10 -16.47
CA GLU A 157 -1.69 1.02 -15.35
C GLU A 157 -1.00 0.48 -14.09
N THR A 158 -0.25 1.36 -13.42
CA THR A 158 0.42 1.12 -12.14
C THR A 158 0.25 2.37 -11.25
N ALA A 159 0.46 2.24 -9.94
CA ALA A 159 0.54 3.40 -9.05
C ALA A 159 1.83 4.22 -9.25
N TRP A 160 2.84 3.64 -9.91
CA TRP A 160 4.11 4.30 -10.17
C TRP A 160 3.98 5.41 -11.22
N PRO A 161 4.73 6.53 -11.08
CA PRO A 161 4.75 7.60 -12.05
C PRO A 161 5.23 7.12 -13.43
N ARG A 162 4.45 7.43 -14.48
CA ARG A 162 4.83 7.13 -15.86
C ARG A 162 5.90 8.11 -16.33
N ILE A 163 6.97 7.58 -16.92
CA ILE A 163 8.09 8.37 -17.47
C ILE A 163 8.34 8.09 -18.96
N GLY A 164 7.54 7.21 -19.57
CA GLY A 164 7.57 6.91 -21.00
C GLY A 164 6.50 5.90 -21.41
N PRO A 165 6.46 5.50 -22.69
CA PRO A 165 5.58 4.42 -23.15
C PRO A 165 5.84 3.15 -22.34
N ASN A 166 4.82 2.66 -21.63
CA ASN A 166 4.91 1.49 -20.75
C ASN A 166 6.06 1.50 -19.74
N LYS A 167 6.62 2.68 -19.43
CA LYS A 167 7.80 2.85 -18.57
C LYS A 167 7.48 3.72 -17.37
N PHE A 168 7.93 3.30 -16.20
CA PHE A 168 7.58 3.86 -14.90
C PHE A 168 8.82 4.04 -14.02
N ARG A 169 8.84 5.10 -13.21
CA ARG A 169 9.86 5.29 -12.18
C ARG A 169 9.41 4.59 -10.90
N ILE A 170 10.28 3.79 -10.31
CA ILE A 170 10.07 3.22 -8.98
C ILE A 170 11.01 3.97 -8.05
N ASP A 171 10.41 4.65 -7.08
CA ASP A 171 11.13 5.46 -6.09
C ASP A 171 10.40 5.33 -4.75
N ASN A 172 11.01 4.63 -3.80
CA ASN A 172 10.53 4.49 -2.45
C ASN A 172 11.63 4.92 -1.47
N PRO A 173 11.63 6.18 -1.01
CA PRO A 173 12.72 6.73 -0.20
C PRO A 173 12.89 6.06 1.17
N SER A 174 11.96 5.18 1.56
CA SER A 174 12.06 4.39 2.79
C SER A 174 12.83 3.06 2.61
N ARG A 175 13.34 2.76 1.40
CA ARG A 175 14.04 1.52 1.08
C ARG A 175 15.28 1.78 0.22
N LEU A 176 16.28 0.90 0.34
CA LEU A 176 17.46 0.89 -0.53
C LEU A 176 17.23 0.05 -1.80
N PHE A 177 16.32 -0.93 -1.70
CA PHE A 177 15.93 -1.79 -2.81
C PHE A 177 14.51 -1.47 -3.24
N ASP A 178 14.42 -0.63 -4.26
CA ASP A 178 13.16 -0.19 -4.85
C ASP A 178 12.68 -1.18 -5.89
N ARG A 179 11.58 -1.87 -5.59
CA ARG A 179 10.97 -2.88 -6.45
C ARG A 179 9.54 -2.50 -6.83
N PRO A 180 9.02 -3.01 -7.96
CA PRO A 180 7.62 -2.82 -8.30
C PRO A 180 6.73 -3.44 -7.23
N THR A 181 5.89 -2.64 -6.57
CA THR A 181 4.87 -3.12 -5.63
C THR A 181 3.49 -2.58 -5.99
N GLY A 182 2.45 -3.16 -5.41
CA GLY A 182 1.07 -2.73 -5.62
C GLY A 182 0.38 -3.44 -6.78
N TRP A 183 -0.89 -3.09 -6.97
CA TRP A 183 -1.71 -3.61 -8.07
C TRP A 183 -1.31 -3.00 -9.41
N MET A 184 -1.37 -3.81 -10.45
CA MET A 184 -1.08 -3.43 -11.82
C MET A 184 -2.11 -4.08 -12.75
N LEU A 185 -2.46 -3.37 -13.81
CA LEU A 185 -3.44 -3.82 -14.79
C LEU A 185 -2.94 -3.53 -16.20
N ALA A 186 -2.87 -4.54 -17.05
CA ALA A 186 -2.44 -4.41 -18.44
C ALA A 186 -3.46 -5.04 -19.38
N GLY A 187 -3.61 -4.51 -20.60
CA GLY A 187 -4.52 -5.05 -21.62
C GLY A 187 -5.26 -3.98 -22.40
N GLU A 188 -6.44 -4.35 -22.88
CA GLU A 188 -7.42 -3.40 -23.40
C GLU A 188 -8.28 -2.85 -22.26
N LEU A 189 -7.93 -1.64 -21.81
CA LEU A 189 -8.45 -1.07 -20.56
C LEU A 189 -9.40 0.08 -20.83
N GLY A 190 -10.45 0.14 -20.02
CA GLY A 190 -11.19 1.36 -19.80
C GLY A 190 -10.68 2.05 -18.53
N SER A 191 -10.17 3.28 -18.66
CA SER A 191 -9.74 4.10 -17.51
C SER A 191 -10.49 5.42 -17.40
N ARG A 192 -10.62 5.93 -16.18
CA ARG A 192 -11.05 7.29 -15.86
C ARG A 192 -10.09 7.87 -14.84
N ARG A 193 -9.78 9.15 -14.98
CA ARG A 193 -8.83 9.85 -14.13
C ARG A 193 -9.42 11.15 -13.63
N THR A 194 -9.05 11.53 -12.42
CA THR A 194 -9.32 12.84 -11.85
C THR A 194 -8.18 13.20 -10.90
N ARG A 195 -8.12 14.46 -10.48
CA ARG A 195 -7.23 14.91 -9.42
C ARG A 195 -8.06 15.27 -8.20
N LEU A 196 -7.71 14.68 -7.06
CA LEU A 196 -8.34 14.97 -5.77
C LEU A 196 -7.28 15.52 -4.82
N GLY A 197 -7.34 16.83 -4.55
CA GLY A 197 -6.22 17.54 -3.91
C GLY A 197 -4.93 17.39 -4.73
N GLU A 198 -3.85 16.93 -4.10
CA GLU A 198 -2.56 16.66 -4.76
C GLU A 198 -2.45 15.25 -5.35
N THR A 199 -3.47 14.39 -5.19
CA THR A 199 -3.42 13.00 -5.63
C THR A 199 -4.08 12.82 -6.99
N GLU A 200 -3.34 12.26 -7.94
CA GLU A 200 -3.89 11.77 -9.20
C GLU A 200 -4.56 10.41 -9.00
N VAL A 201 -5.89 10.35 -9.15
CA VAL A 201 -6.64 9.11 -9.02
C VAL A 201 -6.92 8.54 -10.40
N THR A 202 -6.56 7.26 -10.59
CA THR A 202 -6.91 6.48 -11.80
C THR A 202 -7.77 5.30 -11.39
N VAL A 203 -8.93 5.15 -12.03
CA VAL A 203 -9.80 3.98 -11.89
C VAL A 203 -9.83 3.24 -13.22
N ALA A 204 -9.37 1.98 -13.22
CA ALA A 204 -9.16 1.21 -14.43
C ALA A 204 -9.69 -0.23 -14.31
N SER A 205 -10.18 -0.75 -15.43
CA SER A 205 -10.65 -2.13 -15.55
C SER A 205 -10.50 -2.59 -17.00
N PRO A 206 -10.32 -3.89 -17.27
CA PRO A 206 -10.45 -4.40 -18.63
C PRO A 206 -11.84 -4.06 -19.19
N LEU A 207 -11.93 -3.86 -20.50
CA LEU A 207 -13.22 -3.64 -21.16
C LEU A 207 -14.17 -4.83 -20.93
N GLY A 208 -15.47 -4.54 -20.83
CA GLY A 208 -16.50 -5.55 -20.61
C GLY A 208 -16.58 -6.12 -19.18
N GLN A 209 -15.70 -5.73 -18.25
CA GLN A 209 -15.72 -6.22 -16.86
C GLN A 209 -16.70 -5.47 -15.93
N GLY A 210 -17.46 -4.50 -16.44
CA GLY A 210 -18.57 -3.89 -15.71
C GLY A 210 -18.18 -2.97 -14.55
N MET A 211 -16.91 -2.54 -14.45
CA MET A 211 -16.48 -1.63 -13.38
C MET A 211 -17.16 -0.26 -13.51
N ARG A 212 -17.87 0.14 -12.44
CA ARG A 212 -18.54 1.44 -12.28
C ARG A 212 -17.53 2.56 -11.96
N ARG A 213 -16.64 2.84 -12.91
CA ARG A 213 -15.52 3.79 -12.76
C ARG A 213 -15.96 5.21 -12.37
N MET A 214 -17.06 5.70 -12.95
CA MET A 214 -17.58 7.03 -12.62
C MET A 214 -18.16 7.06 -11.20
N ASP A 215 -18.95 6.06 -10.82
CA ASP A 215 -19.49 5.96 -9.46
C ASP A 215 -18.37 5.90 -8.41
N VAL A 216 -17.26 5.18 -8.70
CA VAL A 216 -16.06 5.17 -7.85
C VAL A 216 -15.48 6.58 -7.69
N LEU A 217 -15.27 7.29 -8.81
CA LEU A 217 -14.72 8.65 -8.77
C LEU A 217 -15.65 9.63 -8.05
N THR A 218 -16.96 9.49 -8.25
CA THR A 218 -17.97 10.29 -7.57
C THR A 218 -17.92 10.06 -6.06
N LEU A 219 -17.89 8.81 -5.59
CA LEU A 219 -17.75 8.49 -4.17
C LEU A 219 -16.47 9.09 -3.59
N LEU A 220 -15.33 8.90 -4.27
CA LEU A 220 -14.06 9.47 -3.83
C LEU A 220 -14.11 10.99 -3.75
N THR A 221 -14.71 11.65 -4.73
CA THR A 221 -14.88 13.12 -4.74
C THR A 221 -15.64 13.60 -3.50
N PHE A 222 -16.67 12.87 -3.06
CA PHE A 222 -17.43 13.22 -1.85
C PHE A 222 -16.63 12.99 -0.56
N VAL A 223 -15.90 11.88 -0.44
CA VAL A 223 -15.17 11.55 0.81
C VAL A 223 -13.81 12.24 0.93
N TRP A 224 -13.22 12.69 -0.18
CA TRP A 224 -11.83 13.18 -0.20
C TRP A 224 -11.55 14.35 0.75
N PRO A 225 -12.43 15.37 0.89
CA PRO A 225 -12.18 16.45 1.85
C PRO A 225 -12.01 15.94 3.28
N GLN A 226 -12.77 14.91 3.66
CA GLN A 226 -12.67 14.27 4.98
C GLN A 226 -11.39 13.45 5.11
N VAL A 227 -10.97 12.78 4.03
CA VAL A 227 -9.67 12.09 3.95
C VAL A 227 -8.52 13.07 4.15
N GLN A 228 -8.54 14.24 3.50
CA GLN A 228 -7.52 15.28 3.63
C GLN A 228 -7.45 15.89 5.03
N ALA A 229 -8.60 16.07 5.68
CA ALA A 229 -8.63 16.57 7.06
C ALA A 229 -8.07 15.55 8.07
N LEU A 230 -8.24 14.25 7.78
CA LEU A 230 -7.84 13.18 8.68
C LEU A 230 -6.37 12.79 8.53
N TYR A 231 -5.94 12.50 7.30
CA TYR A 231 -4.63 11.95 6.98
C TYR A 231 -3.67 13.04 6.49
N PRO A 232 -2.52 13.26 7.15
CA PRO A 232 -1.63 14.38 6.81
C PRO A 232 -0.76 14.14 5.57
N ARG A 233 -0.63 12.89 5.11
CA ARG A 233 0.21 12.52 3.97
C ARG A 233 -0.64 11.89 2.89
N HIS A 234 -0.43 12.31 1.64
CA HIS A 234 -1.12 11.76 0.50
C HIS A 234 -0.17 11.26 -0.58
N PRO A 235 -0.50 10.14 -1.25
CA PRO A 235 0.29 9.67 -2.36
C PRO A 235 0.12 10.63 -3.55
N GLY A 236 1.16 10.77 -4.37
CA GLY A 236 1.06 11.55 -5.60
C GLY A 236 0.09 10.91 -6.60
N LYS A 237 -0.07 9.58 -6.53
CA LYS A 237 -0.99 8.81 -7.38
C LYS A 237 -1.72 7.73 -6.58
N LEU A 238 -2.97 7.49 -6.92
CA LEU A 238 -3.76 6.36 -6.43
C LEU A 238 -4.34 5.59 -7.61
N LEU A 239 -4.02 4.30 -7.69
CA LEU A 239 -4.58 3.40 -8.69
C LEU A 239 -5.66 2.49 -8.10
N ILE A 240 -6.87 2.53 -8.64
CA ILE A 240 -7.92 1.57 -8.31
C ILE A 240 -8.16 0.69 -9.53
N VAL A 241 -7.95 -0.61 -9.37
CA VAL A 241 -8.18 -1.61 -10.42
C VAL A 241 -9.33 -2.53 -10.06
N GLY A 242 -10.07 -2.97 -11.08
CA GLY A 242 -11.13 -3.93 -10.90
C GLY A 242 -11.28 -4.86 -12.09
N ALA A 243 -11.83 -6.03 -11.82
CA ALA A 243 -12.31 -6.98 -12.82
C ALA A 243 -13.49 -7.77 -12.21
N ASN A 244 -14.24 -8.46 -13.08
CA ASN A 244 -15.43 -9.24 -12.73
C ASN A 244 -15.04 -10.70 -12.41
N ASP A 245 -16.05 -11.56 -12.19
CA ASP A 245 -15.86 -13.02 -12.11
C ASP A 245 -14.98 -13.52 -13.29
N PRO A 246 -14.05 -14.46 -13.05
CA PRO A 246 -13.88 -15.27 -11.84
C PRO A 246 -12.95 -14.66 -10.79
N MET A 247 -12.71 -13.35 -10.79
CA MET A 247 -11.87 -12.73 -9.76
C MET A 247 -12.52 -12.85 -8.37
N TRP A 248 -11.68 -12.92 -7.33
CA TRP A 248 -12.13 -12.97 -5.94
C TRP A 248 -13.03 -11.77 -5.63
N ARG A 249 -14.21 -12.05 -5.05
CA ARG A 249 -15.17 -11.01 -4.65
C ARG A 249 -14.73 -10.38 -3.34
N GLY A 250 -13.91 -9.36 -3.44
CA GLY A 250 -13.39 -8.62 -2.31
C GLY A 250 -12.70 -7.33 -2.75
N SER A 251 -12.09 -6.67 -1.75
CA SER A 251 -11.22 -5.53 -1.93
C SER A 251 -9.90 -5.79 -1.23
N GLN A 252 -8.82 -5.18 -1.72
CA GLN A 252 -7.53 -5.24 -1.06
C GLN A 252 -6.67 -4.04 -1.45
N SER A 253 -6.25 -3.29 -0.45
CA SER A 253 -5.22 -2.26 -0.58
C SER A 253 -3.83 -2.88 -0.78
N ALA A 254 -2.98 -2.14 -1.48
CA ALA A 254 -1.57 -2.41 -1.67
C ALA A 254 -0.84 -1.05 -1.82
N HIS A 255 0.43 -1.06 -2.22
CA HIS A 255 1.20 0.17 -2.42
C HIS A 255 0.48 1.13 -3.39
N GLU A 256 -0.05 2.22 -2.83
CA GLU A 256 -0.72 3.32 -3.55
C GLU A 256 -1.79 2.84 -4.55
N SER A 257 -2.38 1.68 -4.26
CA SER A 257 -3.32 1.02 -5.15
C SER A 257 -4.31 0.15 -4.41
N ILE A 258 -5.49 -0.05 -5.02
CA ILE A 258 -6.58 -0.82 -4.45
C ILE A 258 -7.16 -1.74 -5.53
N TYR A 259 -7.28 -3.03 -5.22
CA TYR A 259 -8.15 -3.93 -5.96
C TYR A 259 -9.58 -3.80 -5.44
N LEU A 260 -10.53 -3.66 -6.35
CA LEU A 260 -11.96 -3.65 -6.07
C LEU A 260 -12.67 -4.55 -7.08
N ASN A 261 -13.25 -5.65 -6.62
CA ASN A 261 -14.07 -6.49 -7.51
C ASN A 261 -15.24 -5.68 -8.08
N SER A 262 -15.47 -5.81 -9.39
CA SER A 262 -16.44 -4.96 -10.11
C SER A 262 -17.90 -5.22 -9.73
N ARG A 263 -18.21 -6.33 -9.04
CA ARG A 263 -19.56 -6.64 -8.52
C ARG A 263 -19.80 -6.15 -7.11
N LEU A 264 -18.79 -5.65 -6.41
CA LEU A 264 -19.02 -5.12 -5.07
C LEU A 264 -19.86 -3.85 -5.14
N PRO A 265 -20.88 -3.72 -4.28
CA PRO A 265 -21.56 -2.45 -4.12
C PRO A 265 -20.55 -1.43 -3.59
N LEU A 266 -20.58 -0.20 -4.13
CA LEU A 266 -19.69 0.86 -3.66
C LEU A 266 -20.01 1.28 -2.22
N VAL A 267 -21.28 1.25 -1.86
CA VAL A 267 -21.78 1.39 -0.50
C VAL A 267 -22.74 0.22 -0.28
N SER A 268 -22.47 -0.61 0.73
CA SER A 268 -23.28 -1.77 1.08
C SER A 268 -24.61 -1.35 1.74
N GLU A 269 -25.50 -2.32 1.96
CA GLU A 269 -26.74 -2.11 2.72
C GLU A 269 -26.49 -1.66 4.17
N SER A 270 -25.34 -2.05 4.75
CA SER A 270 -24.87 -1.55 6.05
C SER A 270 -24.38 -0.10 6.00
N GLY A 271 -24.30 0.52 4.81
CA GLY A 271 -23.84 1.90 4.63
C GLY A 271 -22.32 2.06 4.66
N THR A 272 -21.57 0.96 4.73
CA THR A 272 -20.11 0.93 4.69
C THR A 272 -19.60 0.79 3.26
N SER A 273 -18.38 1.25 3.00
CA SER A 273 -17.74 1.10 1.68
C SER A 273 -16.44 0.32 1.78
N ALA A 274 -16.36 -0.81 1.08
CA ALA A 274 -15.13 -1.59 0.97
C ALA A 274 -13.98 -0.75 0.38
N LEU A 275 -14.28 0.11 -0.60
CA LEU A 275 -13.30 1.04 -1.16
C LEU A 275 -12.77 2.03 -0.11
N VAL A 276 -13.65 2.63 0.69
CA VAL A 276 -13.24 3.60 1.72
C VAL A 276 -12.47 2.91 2.85
N ARG A 277 -12.81 1.66 3.17
CA ARG A 277 -12.04 0.83 4.10
C ARG A 277 -10.61 0.59 3.60
N GLU A 278 -10.44 0.17 2.35
CA GLU A 278 -9.10 0.01 1.75
C GLU A 278 -8.32 1.33 1.67
N LEU A 279 -9.04 2.43 1.42
CA LEU A 279 -8.48 3.78 1.47
C LEU A 279 -7.91 4.06 2.86
N ALA A 280 -8.71 3.84 3.92
CA ALA A 280 -8.29 4.02 5.30
C ALA A 280 -7.08 3.15 5.68
N GLN A 281 -7.03 1.89 5.24
CA GLN A 281 -5.86 1.01 5.46
C GLN A 281 -4.60 1.57 4.82
N MET A 282 -4.67 1.93 3.54
CA MET A 282 -3.54 2.42 2.77
C MET A 282 -2.98 3.75 3.31
N PHE A 283 -3.85 4.65 3.75
CA PHE A 283 -3.43 5.93 4.33
C PHE A 283 -2.95 5.78 5.78
N GLY A 284 -3.58 4.92 6.56
CA GLY A 284 -3.21 4.66 7.96
C GLY A 284 -1.82 4.04 8.07
N ARG A 285 -1.48 3.05 7.23
CA ARG A 285 -0.20 2.31 7.28
C ARG A 285 0.16 1.80 8.69
N ILE A 286 -0.86 1.39 9.45
CA ILE A 286 -0.71 0.85 10.80
C ILE A 286 -0.64 -0.67 10.72
N ASN A 287 0.36 -1.27 11.38
CA ASN A 287 0.46 -2.71 11.56
C ASN A 287 0.32 -3.04 13.05
N GLY A 288 -0.60 -3.95 13.37
CA GLY A 288 -0.71 -4.49 14.70
C GLY A 288 0.42 -5.50 14.96
N THR A 289 1.19 -5.29 16.02
CA THR A 289 2.22 -6.26 16.47
C THR A 289 1.79 -6.96 17.74
N GLN A 290 2.42 -8.10 18.07
CA GLN A 290 2.14 -8.86 19.29
C GLN A 290 0.63 -9.15 19.46
N ARG A 291 -0.01 -9.83 18.50
CA ARG A 291 -1.45 -10.15 18.52
C ARG A 291 -2.38 -8.92 18.58
N SER A 292 -1.98 -7.76 18.05
CA SER A 292 -2.76 -6.50 18.07
C SER A 292 -3.41 -6.11 16.74
N ASN A 293 -3.65 -7.07 15.84
CA ASN A 293 -4.22 -6.77 14.51
C ASN A 293 -5.62 -6.15 14.55
N TRP A 294 -6.31 -6.21 15.69
CA TRP A 294 -7.54 -5.48 15.92
C TRP A 294 -7.39 -3.95 15.77
N ILE A 295 -6.20 -3.39 15.99
CA ILE A 295 -5.96 -1.94 15.89
C ILE A 295 -6.05 -1.48 14.44
N SER A 296 -5.29 -2.10 13.55
CA SER A 296 -5.24 -1.72 12.12
C SER A 296 -6.57 -1.99 11.42
N GLU A 297 -7.15 -3.15 11.66
CA GLU A 297 -8.45 -3.54 11.11
C GLU A 297 -9.61 -2.73 11.71
N GLY A 298 -9.57 -2.46 13.02
CA GLY A 298 -10.56 -1.63 13.71
C GLY A 298 -10.56 -0.20 13.19
N PHE A 299 -9.39 0.42 13.04
CA PHE A 299 -9.29 1.76 12.45
C PHE A 299 -9.78 1.79 11.01
N ALA A 300 -9.43 0.79 10.20
CA ALA A 300 -9.87 0.70 8.82
C ALA A 300 -11.39 0.69 8.71
N GLU A 301 -12.06 -0.15 9.50
CA GLU A 301 -13.52 -0.28 9.48
C GLU A 301 -14.21 0.94 10.12
N TYR A 302 -13.68 1.44 11.24
CA TYR A 302 -14.19 2.64 11.90
C TYR A 302 -14.17 3.85 10.95
N TYR A 303 -13.05 4.08 10.26
CA TYR A 303 -12.95 5.21 9.32
C TYR A 303 -13.66 4.94 7.98
N ALA A 304 -13.89 3.69 7.59
CA ALA A 304 -14.79 3.37 6.48
C ALA A 304 -16.22 3.88 6.73
N ILE A 305 -16.66 3.85 7.99
CA ILE A 305 -17.96 4.38 8.43
C ILE A 305 -17.89 5.90 8.57
N GLU A 306 -16.94 6.40 9.36
CA GLU A 306 -16.88 7.81 9.71
C GLU A 306 -16.62 8.71 8.51
N LEU A 307 -15.78 8.32 7.54
CA LEU A 307 -15.53 9.14 6.36
C LEU A 307 -16.78 9.28 5.49
N VAL A 308 -17.57 8.22 5.34
CA VAL A 308 -18.84 8.25 4.59
C VAL A 308 -19.86 9.12 5.34
N ARG A 309 -19.96 8.97 6.66
CA ARG A 309 -20.86 9.75 7.51
C ARG A 309 -20.52 11.24 7.49
N ARG A 310 -19.25 11.60 7.72
CA ARG A 310 -18.75 12.98 7.70
C ARG A 310 -18.92 13.65 6.33
N ALA A 311 -18.89 12.88 5.25
CA ALA A 311 -19.17 13.37 3.89
C ALA A 311 -20.67 13.51 3.58
N GLY A 312 -21.57 13.20 4.53
CA GLY A 312 -23.02 13.26 4.33
C GLY A 312 -23.62 12.05 3.61
N GLY A 313 -22.85 10.97 3.41
CA GLY A 313 -23.32 9.74 2.75
C GLY A 313 -24.12 8.79 3.64
N MET A 314 -24.26 9.12 4.93
CA MET A 314 -24.98 8.33 5.93
C MET A 314 -25.72 9.28 6.89
N SER A 315 -27.03 9.08 7.04
CA SER A 315 -27.84 9.79 8.05
C SER A 315 -27.58 9.23 9.45
N ASP A 316 -27.90 10.03 10.47
CA ASP A 316 -27.76 9.61 11.87
C ASP A 316 -28.60 8.35 12.19
N GLU A 317 -29.81 8.24 11.66
CA GLU A 317 -30.65 7.03 11.81
C GLU A 317 -29.95 5.77 11.26
N ARG A 318 -29.34 5.87 10.08
CA ARG A 318 -28.60 4.75 9.47
C ARG A 318 -27.34 4.42 10.27
N TYR A 319 -26.68 5.44 10.82
CA TYR A 319 -25.52 5.25 11.70
C TYR A 319 -25.90 4.50 12.98
N GLU A 320 -26.98 4.89 13.65
CA GLU A 320 -27.47 4.20 14.85
C GLU A 320 -27.91 2.76 14.54
N SER A 321 -28.57 2.53 13.40
CA SER A 321 -28.91 1.17 12.94
C SER A 321 -27.66 0.32 12.71
N LEU A 322 -26.62 0.90 12.11
CA LEU A 322 -25.33 0.23 11.92
C LEU A 322 -24.65 -0.07 13.26
N HIS A 323 -24.60 0.89 14.19
CA HIS A 323 -24.04 0.71 15.52
C HIS A 323 -24.74 -0.44 16.26
N GLY A 324 -26.08 -0.48 16.26
CA GLY A 324 -26.85 -1.58 16.84
C GLY A 324 -26.52 -2.95 16.23
N LYS A 325 -26.32 -3.02 14.90
CA LYS A 325 -25.86 -4.24 14.21
C LYS A 325 -24.45 -4.65 14.63
N LEU A 326 -23.50 -3.72 14.73
CA LEU A 326 -22.14 -3.98 15.18
C LEU A 326 -22.13 -4.52 16.61
N VAL A 327 -22.90 -3.91 17.51
CA VAL A 327 -23.08 -4.39 18.88
C VAL A 327 -23.60 -5.83 18.86
N SER A 328 -24.68 -6.11 18.13
CA SER A 328 -25.27 -7.45 18.01
C SER A 328 -24.29 -8.52 17.49
N ILE A 329 -23.58 -8.23 16.40
CA ILE A 329 -22.57 -9.13 15.82
C ILE A 329 -21.42 -9.39 16.80
N SER A 330 -21.04 -8.39 17.58
CA SER A 330 -19.88 -8.42 18.46
C SER A 330 -20.13 -9.09 19.83
N GLN A 331 -21.39 -9.40 20.19
CA GLN A 331 -21.78 -9.79 21.56
C GLN A 331 -20.99 -10.95 22.15
N LYS A 332 -20.62 -11.95 21.33
CA LYS A 332 -19.92 -13.16 21.77
C LYS A 332 -18.39 -13.02 21.76
N VAL A 333 -17.86 -11.86 21.40
CA VAL A 333 -16.42 -11.62 21.33
C VAL A 333 -15.88 -11.31 22.71
N THR A 334 -15.10 -12.24 23.26
CA THR A 334 -14.46 -12.10 24.58
C THR A 334 -13.05 -11.52 24.49
N THR A 335 -12.42 -11.53 23.32
CA THR A 335 -11.06 -10.99 23.13
C THR A 335 -10.83 -10.45 21.72
N LEU A 336 -10.05 -9.37 21.64
CA LEU A 336 -9.53 -8.77 20.42
C LEU A 336 -8.07 -9.20 20.14
N ARG A 337 -7.45 -9.95 21.05
CA ARG A 337 -6.03 -10.34 20.96
C ARG A 337 -5.85 -11.54 20.03
N GLY A 338 -5.31 -11.31 18.84
CA GLY A 338 -5.04 -12.37 17.87
C GLY A 338 -4.11 -11.94 16.73
N GLU A 339 -3.40 -12.91 16.15
CA GLU A 339 -2.63 -12.72 14.92
C GLU A 339 -3.52 -12.57 13.68
N ARG A 340 -4.75 -13.07 13.75
CA ARG A 340 -5.79 -12.83 12.74
C ARG A 340 -7.07 -12.55 13.49
N ILE A 341 -7.84 -11.60 12.99
CA ILE A 341 -9.14 -11.28 13.57
C ILE A 341 -10.23 -11.61 12.57
N ASN A 342 -11.34 -12.13 13.07
CA ASN A 342 -12.51 -12.45 12.27
C ASN A 342 -13.48 -11.25 12.19
N PRO A 343 -14.50 -11.28 11.32
CA PRO A 343 -15.44 -10.16 11.18
C PRO A 343 -16.16 -9.75 12.47
N ALA A 344 -16.45 -10.68 13.38
CA ALA A 344 -17.06 -10.34 14.67
C ALA A 344 -16.10 -9.57 15.57
N GLN A 345 -14.82 -9.94 15.56
CA GLN A 345 -13.77 -9.21 16.26
C GLN A 345 -13.53 -7.81 15.66
N VAL A 346 -13.59 -7.66 14.33
CA VAL A 346 -13.57 -6.33 13.69
C VAL A 346 -14.75 -5.49 14.18
N ALA A 347 -15.96 -6.03 14.18
CA ALA A 347 -17.13 -5.32 14.70
C ALA A 347 -16.96 -4.91 16.17
N ARG A 348 -16.42 -5.81 17.00
CA ARG A 348 -16.12 -5.51 18.41
C ARG A 348 -15.07 -4.41 18.57
N ALA A 349 -14.04 -4.40 17.72
CA ALA A 349 -13.02 -3.35 17.70
C ALA A 349 -13.62 -1.99 17.32
N VAL A 350 -14.51 -1.95 16.32
CA VAL A 350 -15.21 -0.71 15.94
C VAL A 350 -16.05 -0.15 17.09
N VAL A 351 -16.81 -1.01 17.78
CA VAL A 351 -17.60 -0.59 18.96
C VAL A 351 -16.69 -0.01 20.05
N LEU A 352 -15.57 -0.69 20.36
CA LEU A 352 -14.58 -0.18 21.32
C LEU A 352 -14.03 1.19 20.91
N LEU A 353 -13.72 1.38 19.62
CA LEU A 353 -13.19 2.64 19.09
C LEU A 353 -14.25 3.76 19.08
N GLN A 354 -15.54 3.44 18.86
CA GLN A 354 -16.65 4.39 19.00
C GLN A 354 -16.83 4.85 20.44
N GLU A 355 -16.76 3.92 21.40
CA GLU A 355 -16.80 4.24 22.83
C GLU A 355 -15.59 5.08 23.25
N LEU A 356 -14.40 4.75 22.74
CA LEU A 356 -13.17 5.49 23.01
C LEU A 356 -13.22 6.92 22.44
N ASP A 357 -13.70 7.11 21.21
CA ASP A 357 -13.89 8.45 20.62
C ASP A 357 -14.82 9.30 21.51
N ARG A 358 -15.91 8.70 21.99
CA ARG A 358 -16.85 9.36 22.91
C ARG A 358 -16.18 9.74 24.22
N GLU A 359 -15.42 8.84 24.83
CA GLU A 359 -14.67 9.13 26.07
C GLU A 359 -13.67 10.28 25.87
N ILE A 360 -12.88 10.24 24.79
CA ILE A 360 -11.90 11.29 24.46
C ILE A 360 -12.60 12.64 24.33
N ARG A 361 -13.67 12.71 23.54
CA ARG A 361 -14.42 13.95 23.33
C ARG A 361 -15.00 14.51 24.63
N LEU A 362 -15.58 13.65 25.47
CA LEU A 362 -16.14 14.06 26.76
C LEU A 362 -15.06 14.60 27.71
N LYS A 363 -13.96 13.87 27.88
CA LYS A 363 -12.87 14.26 28.81
C LYS A 363 -12.07 15.47 28.34
N THR A 364 -12.04 15.72 27.04
CA THR A 364 -11.28 16.84 26.45
C THR A 364 -12.16 18.02 26.03
N HIS A 365 -13.45 18.01 26.37
CA HIS A 365 -14.43 19.03 25.94
C HIS A 365 -14.41 19.28 24.42
N ASN A 366 -14.43 18.19 23.64
CA ASN A 366 -14.35 18.16 22.18
C ASN A 366 -13.08 18.74 21.56
N LYS A 367 -12.03 19.01 22.34
CA LYS A 367 -10.74 19.50 21.81
C LYS A 367 -9.93 18.39 21.13
N ARG A 368 -10.17 17.13 21.50
CA ARG A 368 -9.52 15.95 20.93
C ARG A 368 -10.56 14.91 20.54
N SER A 369 -10.14 13.95 19.73
CA SER A 369 -10.95 12.82 19.29
C SER A 369 -10.07 11.61 18.97
N LEU A 370 -10.69 10.51 18.53
CA LEU A 370 -9.96 9.35 18.02
C LEU A 370 -9.05 9.72 16.84
N ASP A 371 -9.32 10.80 16.10
CA ASP A 371 -8.44 11.29 15.03
C ASP A 371 -7.04 11.65 15.54
N ASP A 372 -6.92 12.11 16.79
CA ASP A 372 -5.62 12.37 17.42
C ASP A 372 -4.87 11.06 17.74
N VAL A 373 -5.60 10.02 18.18
CA VAL A 373 -5.06 8.68 18.43
C VAL A 373 -4.62 8.04 17.12
N LEU A 374 -5.43 8.11 16.07
CA LEU A 374 -5.06 7.62 14.74
C LEU A 374 -3.74 8.25 14.28
N ARG A 375 -3.62 9.59 14.33
CA ARG A 375 -2.39 10.30 13.90
C ARG A 375 -1.18 9.97 14.78
N GLY A 376 -1.38 9.58 16.03
CA GLY A 376 -0.32 9.03 16.87
C GLY A 376 0.10 7.64 16.39
N ALA A 377 -0.86 6.73 16.18
CA ALA A 377 -0.58 5.37 15.72
C ALA A 377 0.07 5.34 14.33
N MET A 378 -0.31 6.25 13.43
CA MET A 378 0.32 6.43 12.12
C MET A 378 1.81 6.83 12.21
N ARG A 379 2.22 7.51 13.28
CA ARG A 379 3.62 7.91 13.49
C ARG A 379 4.49 6.75 13.96
N GLU A 380 3.92 5.87 14.78
CA GLU A 380 4.58 4.62 15.21
C GLU A 380 4.68 3.62 14.06
N GLY A 381 3.61 3.50 13.25
CA GLY A 381 3.51 2.52 12.16
C GLY A 381 3.25 1.12 12.70
N ASP A 382 4.19 0.56 13.44
CA ASP A 382 4.04 -0.72 14.14
C ASP A 382 3.60 -0.46 15.58
N ILE A 383 2.43 -0.98 15.97
CA ILE A 383 1.83 -0.69 17.27
C ILE A 383 1.28 -1.95 17.94
N ASP A 384 1.62 -2.13 19.22
CA ASP A 384 0.99 -3.14 20.06
C ASP A 384 -0.14 -2.52 20.91
N THR A 385 -0.91 -3.38 21.57
CA THR A 385 -2.04 -2.94 22.40
C THR A 385 -1.58 -2.06 23.58
N LYS A 386 -0.41 -2.29 24.16
CA LYS A 386 0.08 -1.48 25.27
C LYS A 386 0.41 -0.06 24.81
N ALA A 387 1.13 0.07 23.70
CA ALA A 387 1.43 1.34 23.07
C ALA A 387 0.16 2.09 22.65
N PHE A 388 -0.84 1.36 22.13
CA PHE A 388 -2.15 1.95 21.80
C PHE A 388 -2.88 2.52 23.03
N VAL A 389 -2.89 1.79 24.15
CA VAL A 389 -3.49 2.30 25.40
C VAL A 389 -2.76 3.54 25.88
N GLN A 390 -1.43 3.49 25.97
CA GLN A 390 -0.61 4.63 26.41
C GLN A 390 -0.81 5.87 25.53
N LEU A 391 -0.85 5.68 24.22
CA LEU A 391 -1.13 6.74 23.26
C LEU A 391 -2.52 7.35 23.49
N SER A 392 -3.53 6.52 23.64
CA SER A 392 -4.91 6.96 23.87
C SER A 392 -5.04 7.74 25.19
N GLU A 393 -4.44 7.25 26.26
CA GLU A 393 -4.42 7.91 27.57
C GLU A 393 -3.66 9.24 27.55
N SER A 394 -2.57 9.32 26.77
CA SER A 394 -1.87 10.59 26.53
C SER A 394 -2.75 11.61 25.80
N VAL A 395 -3.59 11.18 24.86
CA VAL A 395 -4.55 12.07 24.16
C VAL A 395 -5.66 12.54 25.09
N ILE A 396 -6.14 11.66 25.97
CA ILE A 396 -7.16 11.95 26.99
C ILE A 396 -6.61 12.89 28.08
N GLY A 397 -5.33 12.75 28.44
CA GLY A 397 -4.72 13.41 29.59
C GLY A 397 -4.90 12.63 30.91
N GLY A 398 -5.12 11.32 30.83
CA GLY A 398 -5.37 10.45 31.98
C GLY A 398 -5.85 9.06 31.56
N SER A 399 -6.18 8.21 32.53
CA SER A 399 -6.56 6.82 32.25
C SER A 399 -7.88 6.70 31.48
N SER A 400 -7.99 5.67 30.63
CA SER A 400 -9.20 5.36 29.86
C SER A 400 -10.05 4.31 30.58
N LYS A 401 -11.33 4.61 30.81
CA LYS A 401 -12.30 3.63 31.32
C LYS A 401 -12.66 2.60 30.26
N VAL A 402 -12.71 3.03 28.99
CA VAL A 402 -13.06 2.17 27.85
C VAL A 402 -11.98 1.11 27.62
N LEU A 403 -10.70 1.49 27.74
CA LEU A 403 -9.56 0.59 27.50
C LEU A 403 -9.19 -0.26 28.73
N SER A 404 -9.77 0.03 29.90
CA SER A 404 -9.65 -0.81 31.10
C SER A 404 -10.57 -2.03 31.01
N THR A 405 -10.33 -2.90 30.02
CA THR A 405 -11.20 -4.04 29.68
C THR A 405 -10.41 -5.31 29.39
N GLU A 406 -10.94 -6.46 29.82
CA GLU A 406 -10.34 -7.78 29.53
C GLU A 406 -10.30 -8.10 28.03
N LEU A 407 -11.09 -7.40 27.21
CA LEU A 407 -11.12 -7.60 25.76
C LEU A 407 -9.77 -7.41 25.08
N ILE A 408 -8.91 -6.55 25.63
CA ILE A 408 -7.61 -6.20 25.04
C ILE A 408 -6.42 -6.62 25.92
N GLN A 409 -6.66 -7.41 26.98
CA GLN A 409 -5.59 -7.88 27.88
C GLN A 409 -4.88 -9.12 27.35
#